data_AF-A0A948HZI3-F1
#
_entry.id   AF-A0A948HZI3-F1
#
_cell.length_a   1.000
_cell.length_b   1.000
_cell.length_c   1.000
_cell.angle_alpha   90.00
_cell.angle_beta   90.00
_cell.angle_gamma   90.00
#
_symmetry.space_group_name_H-M   'P 1'
#
loop_
_entity.id
_entity.type
_entity.pdbx_description
1 polymer ?
#
loop_
_entity_poly.entity_id
_entity_poly.type
_entity_poly.pdbx_seq_one_letter_code
_entity_poly.pdbx_strand_id
1 'polypeptide(L)'
;MPKPRPAPPASRTAYRILAVGSVLWIVGVSILWFVTWPPATQVYDAAYYAGQRDCRQRYAGAAERVERCINLFNLQYLRDRNGHAITGGLVALFPPGLGWAIIAIRRRMR
;
A
#
# COMPACT_ATOMS: atom_id res chain seq x y z
N MET A 1 -9.50 -33.77 -44.37
CA MET A 1 -10.14 -32.82 -43.43
C MET A 1 -9.12 -32.43 -42.37
N PRO A 2 -8.80 -31.14 -42.16
CA PRO A 2 -7.86 -30.74 -41.11
C PRO A 2 -8.45 -31.05 -39.73
N LYS A 3 -7.64 -31.69 -38.88
CA LYS A 3 -8.02 -32.13 -37.53
C LYS A 3 -8.37 -30.91 -36.67
N PRO A 4 -9.51 -30.87 -35.96
CA PRO A 4 -9.88 -29.75 -35.11
C PRO A 4 -8.80 -29.56 -34.04
N ARG A 5 -8.29 -28.32 -33.86
CA ARG A 5 -7.37 -28.04 -32.77
C ARG A 5 -8.13 -28.19 -31.44
N PRO A 6 -7.54 -28.87 -30.44
CA PRO A 6 -8.16 -28.98 -29.13
C PRO A 6 -8.38 -27.58 -28.55
N ALA A 7 -9.62 -27.30 -28.13
CA ALA A 7 -9.93 -26.06 -27.43
C ALA A 7 -8.99 -25.93 -26.21
N PRO A 8 -8.39 -24.75 -25.96
CA PRO A 8 -7.56 -24.57 -24.79
C PRO A 8 -8.39 -24.91 -23.54
N PRO A 9 -7.85 -25.67 -22.57
CA PRO A 9 -8.59 -26.02 -21.38
C PRO A 9 -9.05 -24.73 -20.68
N ALA A 10 -10.32 -24.64 -20.30
CA ALA A 10 -10.94 -23.44 -19.71
C ALA A 10 -10.13 -22.86 -18.53
N SER A 11 -9.34 -23.70 -17.86
CA SER A 11 -8.36 -23.31 -16.86
C SER A 11 -7.33 -22.29 -17.38
N ARG A 12 -6.73 -22.49 -18.57
CA ARG A 12 -5.74 -21.56 -19.15
C ARG A 12 -6.32 -20.17 -19.39
N THR A 13 -7.59 -20.08 -19.81
CA THR A 13 -8.27 -18.80 -20.01
C THR A 13 -8.51 -18.10 -18.67
N ALA A 14 -8.96 -18.83 -17.65
CA ALA A 14 -9.15 -18.28 -16.30
C ALA A 14 -7.85 -17.74 -15.68
N TYR A 15 -6.71 -18.43 -15.86
CA TYR A 15 -5.40 -17.93 -15.40
C TYR A 15 -4.99 -16.64 -16.11
N ARG A 16 -5.22 -16.56 -17.43
CA ARG A 16 -4.89 -15.35 -18.21
C ARG A 16 -5.74 -14.16 -17.78
N ILE A 17 -7.05 -14.37 -17.59
CA ILE A 17 -7.95 -13.32 -17.11
C ILE A 17 -7.53 -12.85 -15.71
N LEU A 18 -7.23 -13.77 -14.79
CA LEU A 18 -6.76 -13.39 -13.46
C LEU A 18 -5.44 -12.62 -13.52
N ALA A 19 -4.48 -13.07 -14.34
CA ALA A 19 -3.20 -12.40 -14.50
C ALA A 19 -3.36 -10.97 -15.03
N VAL A 20 -4.14 -10.79 -16.10
CA VAL A 20 -4.43 -9.46 -16.67
C VAL A 20 -5.19 -8.59 -15.67
N GLY A 21 -6.22 -9.12 -15.01
CA GLY A 21 -6.98 -8.41 -13.99
C GLY A 21 -6.12 -7.99 -12.80
N SER A 22 -5.18 -8.85 -12.37
CA SER A 22 -4.22 -8.53 -11.30
C SER A 22 -3.31 -7.38 -11.70
N VAL A 23 -2.79 -7.40 -12.94
CA VAL A 23 -1.92 -6.32 -13.44
C VAL A 23 -2.69 -5.01 -13.51
N LEU A 24 -3.89 -5.01 -14.11
CA LEU A 24 -4.73 -3.81 -14.20
C LEU A 24 -5.09 -3.26 -12.82
N TRP A 25 -5.40 -4.14 -11.86
CA TRP A 25 -5.67 -3.76 -10.48
C TRP A 25 -4.45 -3.09 -9.83
N ILE A 26 -3.29 -3.74 -9.86
CA ILE A 26 -2.08 -3.25 -9.23
C ILE A 26 -1.68 -1.90 -9.84
N VAL A 27 -1.72 -1.77 -11.16
CA VAL A 27 -1.43 -0.51 -11.85
C VAL A 27 -2.45 0.58 -11.45
N GLY A 28 -3.74 0.27 -11.45
CA GLY A 28 -4.79 1.22 -11.08
C GLY A 28 -4.65 1.72 -9.64
N VAL A 29 -4.42 0.81 -8.69
CA VAL A 29 -4.15 1.16 -7.28
C VAL A 29 -2.88 1.99 -7.19
N SER A 30 -1.81 1.62 -7.90
CA SER A 30 -0.54 2.36 -7.86
C SER A 30 -0.71 3.80 -8.36
N ILE A 31 -1.43 4.00 -9.46
CA ILE A 31 -1.74 5.34 -10.00
C ILE A 31 -2.55 6.14 -8.99
N LEU A 32 -3.64 5.57 -8.46
CA LEU A 32 -4.45 6.24 -7.45
C LEU A 32 -3.59 6.64 -6.25
N TRP A 33 -2.76 5.71 -5.78
CA TRP A 33 -1.87 5.91 -4.66
C TRP A 33 -0.86 7.04 -4.91
N PHE A 34 -0.23 7.09 -6.09
CA PHE A 34 0.67 8.19 -6.47
C PHE A 34 -0.02 9.55 -6.53
N VAL A 35 -1.29 9.60 -6.96
CA VAL A 35 -2.06 10.86 -7.03
C VAL A 35 -2.50 11.32 -5.64
N THR A 36 -2.85 10.39 -4.76
CA THR A 36 -3.30 10.70 -3.39
C THR A 36 -2.15 10.87 -2.40
N TRP A 37 -0.94 10.40 -2.73
CA TRP A 37 0.21 10.47 -1.83
C TRP A 37 0.63 11.90 -1.49
N PRO A 38 0.86 12.82 -2.46
CA PRO A 38 1.26 14.19 -2.15
C PRO A 38 0.30 14.91 -1.18
N PRO A 39 -1.04 14.93 -1.41
CA PRO A 39 -1.95 15.57 -0.49
C PRO A 39 -2.03 14.86 0.88
N ALA A 40 -1.93 13.54 0.94
CA ALA A 40 -1.88 12.82 2.21
C ALA A 40 -0.61 13.17 3.01
N THR A 41 0.55 13.26 2.37
CA THR A 41 1.81 13.60 3.04
C THR A 41 1.90 15.05 3.49
N GLN A 42 1.29 15.98 2.77
CA GLN A 42 1.25 17.39 3.18
C GLN A 42 0.56 17.58 4.54
N VAL A 43 -0.46 16.77 4.84
CA VAL A 43 -1.15 16.79 6.15
C VAL A 43 -0.20 16.29 7.25
N TYR A 44 0.55 15.22 7.01
CA TYR A 44 1.54 14.70 7.96
C TYR A 44 2.68 15.69 8.20
N ASP A 45 3.19 16.31 7.14
CA ASP A 45 4.25 17.32 7.24
C ASP A 45 3.76 18.54 8.03
N ALA A 46 2.55 19.04 7.73
CA ALA A 46 1.96 20.18 8.44
C ALA A 46 1.76 19.88 9.93
N ALA A 47 1.25 18.70 10.29
CA ALA A 47 1.08 18.28 11.66
C ALA A 47 2.43 18.14 12.39
N TYR A 48 3.44 17.59 11.71
CA TYR A 48 4.79 17.45 12.23
C TYR A 48 5.43 18.82 12.55
N TYR A 49 5.41 19.76 11.59
CA TYR A 49 5.98 21.09 11.80
C TYR A 49 5.17 21.93 12.81
N ALA A 50 3.85 21.76 12.88
CA ALA A 50 3.03 22.37 13.93
C ALA A 50 3.41 21.83 15.32
N GLY A 51 3.53 20.51 15.47
CA GLY A 51 3.92 19.87 16.73
C GLY A 51 5.32 20.27 17.19
N GLN A 52 6.29 20.39 16.27
CA GLN A 52 7.62 20.90 16.61
C GLN A 52 7.61 22.34 17.13
N ARG A 53 6.82 23.22 16.50
CA ARG A 53 6.67 24.61 16.96
C ARG A 53 6.07 24.65 18.36
N ASP A 54 5.03 23.86 18.62
CA ASP A 54 4.40 23.77 19.94
C ASP A 54 5.37 23.23 21.00
N CYS A 55 6.13 22.17 20.72
CA CYS A 55 7.17 21.65 21.62
C CYS A 55 8.20 22.72 22.00
N ARG A 56 8.68 23.51 21.02
CA ARG A 56 9.67 24.58 21.24
C ARG A 56 9.11 25.72 22.09
N GLN A 57 7.85 26.08 21.88
CA GLN A 57 7.19 27.13 22.64
C GLN A 57 6.87 26.67 24.08
N ARG A 58 6.39 25.44 24.23
CA ARG A 58 5.92 24.89 25.52
C ARG A 58 7.05 24.54 26.48
N TYR A 59 8.23 24.20 25.96
CA TYR A 59 9.43 23.90 26.76
C TYR A 59 10.56 24.91 26.53
N ALA A 60 10.23 26.16 26.19
CA ALA A 60 11.21 27.22 26.01
C ALA A 60 12.10 27.35 27.27
N GLY A 61 13.41 27.13 27.11
CA GLY A 61 14.39 27.13 28.20
C GLY A 61 14.81 25.75 28.72
N ALA A 62 14.17 24.66 28.29
CA ALA A 62 14.56 23.29 28.64
C ALA A 62 14.86 22.46 27.37
N ALA A 63 16.05 22.67 26.80
CA ALA A 63 16.46 22.06 25.52
C ALA A 63 16.29 20.54 25.47
N GLU A 64 16.64 19.83 26.55
CA GLU A 64 16.48 18.37 26.64
C GLU A 64 15.01 17.91 26.51
N ARG A 65 14.06 18.69 27.06
CA ARG A 65 12.62 18.40 26.96
C ARG A 65 12.09 18.69 25.56
N VAL A 66 12.59 19.74 24.91
CA VAL A 66 12.29 20.07 23.51
C VAL A 66 12.74 18.92 22.60
N GLU A 67 13.98 18.43 22.76
CA GLU A 67 14.50 17.33 21.96
C GLU A 67 13.70 16.04 22.14
N ARG A 68 13.38 15.65 23.38
CA ARG A 68 12.53 14.47 23.64
C ARG A 68 11.15 14.62 23.02
N CYS A 69 10.53 15.80 23.12
CA CYS A 69 9.22 16.09 22.54
C CYS A 69 9.24 15.98 21.00
N ILE A 70 10.23 16.60 20.35
CA ILE A 70 10.40 16.56 18.90
C ILE A 70 10.68 15.13 18.41
N ASN A 71 11.47 14.35 19.16
CA ASN A 71 11.81 12.99 18.76
C ASN A 71 10.58 12.06 18.77
N LEU A 72 9.66 12.24 19.72
CA LEU A 72 8.38 11.51 19.73
C LEU A 72 7.53 11.84 18.49
N PHE A 73 7.44 13.12 18.11
CA PHE A 73 6.76 13.53 16.88
C PHE A 73 7.43 12.96 15.62
N ASN A 74 8.76 12.86 15.61
CA ASN A 74 9.50 12.29 14.49
C ASN A 74 9.20 10.79 14.33
N LEU A 75 9.16 10.04 15.44
CA LEU A 75 8.77 8.63 15.42
C LEU A 75 7.33 8.44 14.90
N GLN A 76 6.41 9.31 15.32
CA GLN A 76 5.03 9.26 14.86
C GLN A 76 4.92 9.61 13.36
N TYR A 77 5.63 10.64 12.91
CA TYR A 77 5.71 11.01 11.50
C TYR A 77 6.23 9.86 10.63
N LEU A 78 7.34 9.22 11.03
CA LEU A 78 7.89 8.06 10.32
C LEU A 78 6.92 6.87 10.33
N ARG A 79 6.24 6.61 11.45
CA ARG A 79 5.25 5.56 11.56
C ARG A 79 4.07 5.79 10.62
N ASP A 80 3.49 6.98 10.59
CA ASP A 80 2.32 7.28 9.77
C ASP A 80 2.68 7.23 8.28
N ARG A 81 3.86 7.75 7.92
CA ARG A 81 4.36 7.74 6.54
C ARG A 81 4.67 6.31 6.05
N ASN A 82 5.33 5.50 6.88
CA ASN A 82 5.60 4.09 6.55
C ASN A 82 4.31 3.24 6.60
N GLY A 83 3.40 3.52 7.52
CA GLY A 83 2.11 2.86 7.65
C GLY A 83 1.28 3.07 6.40
N HIS A 84 1.24 4.30 5.87
CA HIS A 84 0.61 4.58 4.59
C HIS A 84 1.22 3.70 3.49
N ALA A 85 2.55 3.72 3.30
CA ALA A 85 3.23 2.90 2.30
C ALA A 85 2.88 1.40 2.38
N ILE A 86 2.89 0.83 3.60
CA ILE A 86 2.56 -0.58 3.85
C ILE A 86 1.09 -0.86 3.51
N THR A 87 0.16 -0.01 3.94
CA THR A 87 -1.27 -0.19 3.64
C THR A 87 -1.55 -0.13 2.14
N GLY A 88 -0.88 0.74 1.39
CA GLY A 88 -0.97 0.77 -0.07
C GLY A 88 -0.50 -0.52 -0.73
N GLY A 89 0.63 -1.06 -0.27
CA GLY A 89 1.13 -2.35 -0.73
C GLY A 89 0.16 -3.50 -0.44
N LEU A 90 -0.44 -3.53 0.75
CA LEU A 90 -1.45 -4.53 1.12
C LEU A 90 -2.70 -4.43 0.24
N VAL A 91 -3.23 -3.23 0.01
CA VAL A 91 -4.41 -3.04 -0.86
C VAL A 91 -4.12 -3.43 -2.31
N ALA A 92 -2.92 -3.13 -2.81
CA ALA A 92 -2.51 -3.51 -4.16
C ALA A 92 -2.41 -5.03 -4.34
N LEU A 93 -1.89 -5.73 -3.33
CA LEU A 93 -1.55 -7.15 -3.44
C LEU A 93 -2.62 -8.11 -2.91
N PHE A 94 -3.46 -7.68 -1.96
CA PHE A 94 -4.40 -8.57 -1.30
C PHE A 94 -5.46 -9.16 -2.25
N PRO A 95 -6.17 -8.38 -3.10
CA PRO A 95 -7.17 -8.95 -4.01
C PRO A 95 -6.57 -9.90 -5.07
N PRO A 96 -5.44 -9.56 -5.74
CA PRO A 96 -4.72 -10.52 -6.58
C PRO A 96 -4.29 -11.78 -5.81
N GLY A 97 -3.67 -11.59 -4.64
CA GLY A 97 -3.18 -12.69 -3.81
C GLY A 97 -4.29 -13.66 -3.40
N LEU A 98 -5.45 -13.15 -3.01
CA LEU A 98 -6.64 -13.93 -2.70
C LEU A 98 -7.11 -14.74 -3.93
N GLY A 99 -7.18 -14.10 -5.10
CA GLY A 99 -7.55 -14.75 -6.35
C GLY A 99 -6.63 -15.92 -6.71
N TRP A 100 -5.32 -15.74 -6.57
CA TRP A 100 -4.33 -16.80 -6.79
C TRP A 100 -4.41 -17.91 -5.74
N ALA A 101 -4.59 -17.55 -4.46
CA ALA A 101 -4.71 -18.51 -3.37
C ALA A 101 -5.94 -19.43 -3.54
N ILE A 102 -7.11 -18.87 -3.89
CA ILE A 102 -8.33 -19.64 -4.15
C ILE A 102 -8.10 -20.66 -5.27
N ILE A 103 -7.41 -20.25 -6.34
CA ILE A 103 -7.11 -21.14 -7.46
C ILE A 103 -6.11 -22.23 -7.06
N ALA A 104 -5.08 -21.90 -6.27
CA ALA A 104 -4.12 -22.87 -5.77
C ALA A 104 -4.78 -23.92 -4.86
N ILE A 105 -5.69 -23.50 -3.98
CA ILE A 105 -6.47 -24.40 -3.11
C ILE A 105 -7.36 -25.31 -3.96
N ARG A 106 -8.09 -24.76 -4.95
CA ARG A 106 -8.91 -25.58 -5.87
C ARG A 106 -8.10 -26.61 -6.66
N ARG A 107 -6.85 -26.31 -7.01
CA ARG A 107 -5.95 -27.29 -7.64
C ARG A 107 -5.53 -28.41 -6.70
N ARG A 108 -5.37 -28.13 -5.40
CA ARG A 108 -4.94 -29.14 -4.41
C ARG A 108 -6.07 -30.09 -3.99
N MET A 109 -7.32 -29.66 -4.11
CA MET A 109 -8.51 -30.46 -3.77
C MET A 109 -9.03 -31.34 -4.93
N ARG A 110 -8.47 -31.20 -6.14
CA ARG A 110 -8.77 -32.04 -7.31
C ARG A 110 -7.62 -32.99 -7.55
#